data_AF-A0A355CBW0-F1
#
_entry.id   AF-A0A355CBW0-F1
#
_cell.length_a   1.000
_cell.length_b   1.000
_cell.length_c   1.000
_cell.angle_alpha   90.00
_cell.angle_beta   90.00
_cell.angle_gamma   90.00
#
_symmetry.space_group_name_H-M   'P 1'
#
loop_
_entity.id
_entity.type
_entity.pdbx_description
1 polymer ?
#
loop_
_entity_poly.entity_id
_entity_poly.type
_entity_poly.pdbx_seq_one_letter_code
_entity_poly.pdbx_strand_id
1 'polypeptide(L)'
;MAYYDMTISLERVGDLIQNVAESIKKIDFSLDGFDTYIKLMGKMLVHTDGMLKNAVFSVSGSSNQMAYNTILMDDKVDKMERKMERKLAEGFQEKVTSYQMLINIVNLNNIAYYIERIGDKAVDMAES
;
A
#
# COMPACT_ATOMS: atom_id res chain seq x y z
N MET A 1 -18.27 -11.83 -16.46
CA MET A 1 -18.23 -10.59 -15.66
C MET A 1 -16.91 -10.48 -14.90
N ALA A 2 -16.45 -11.52 -14.18
CA ALA A 2 -15.15 -11.54 -13.49
C ALA A 2 -13.95 -10.92 -14.26
N TYR A 3 -13.72 -11.28 -15.53
CA TYR A 3 -12.61 -10.68 -16.32
C TYR A 3 -12.77 -9.18 -16.60
N TYR A 4 -14.01 -8.69 -16.72
CA TYR A 4 -14.29 -7.27 -16.91
C TYR A 4 -14.03 -6.49 -15.61
N ASP A 5 -14.54 -7.01 -14.49
CA ASP A 5 -14.34 -6.42 -13.16
C ASP A 5 -12.86 -6.41 -12.77
N MET A 6 -12.14 -7.50 -13.08
CA MET A 6 -10.69 -7.59 -12.91
C MET A 6 -9.93 -6.52 -13.72
N THR A 7 -10.33 -6.26 -14.96
CA THR A 7 -9.67 -5.25 -15.81
C THR A 7 -9.81 -3.85 -15.22
N ILE A 8 -10.99 -3.52 -14.68
CA ILE A 8 -11.22 -2.26 -13.98
C ILE A 8 -10.38 -2.18 -12.70
N SER A 9 -10.34 -3.24 -11.91
CA SER A 9 -9.53 -3.27 -10.68
C SER A 9 -8.03 -3.14 -10.97
N LEU A 10 -7.52 -3.74 -12.05
CA LEU A 10 -6.12 -3.59 -12.48
C LEU A 10 -5.79 -2.18 -12.96
N GLU A 11 -6.71 -1.51 -13.67
CA GLU A 11 -6.53 -0.11 -14.07
C GLU A 11 -6.39 0.79 -12.84
N ARG A 12 -7.27 0.63 -11.85
CA ARG A 12 -7.19 1.36 -10.58
C ARG A 12 -5.90 1.09 -9.81
N VAL A 13 -5.38 -0.14 -9.87
CA VAL A 13 -4.05 -0.46 -9.30
C VAL A 13 -2.95 0.35 -10.00
N GLY A 14 -3.03 0.49 -11.33
CA GLY A 14 -2.12 1.33 -12.11
C GLY A 14 -2.14 2.78 -11.64
N ASP A 15 -3.32 3.37 -11.45
CA ASP A 15 -3.47 4.74 -10.95
C ASP A 15 -2.88 4.92 -9.55
N LEU A 16 -3.10 3.95 -8.66
CA LEU A 16 -2.53 3.98 -7.30
C LEU A 16 -1.00 3.88 -7.32
N ILE A 17 -0.43 3.07 -8.22
CA ILE A 17 1.03 3.00 -8.43
C ILE A 17 1.56 4.34 -8.94
N GLN A 18 0.84 5.01 -9.85
CA GLN A 18 1.21 6.35 -10.29
C GLN A 18 1.21 7.35 -9.12
N ASN A 19 0.19 7.33 -8.27
CA ASN A 19 0.13 8.19 -7.09
C ASN A 19 1.30 7.94 -6.12
N VAL A 20 1.69 6.68 -5.92
CA VAL A 20 2.91 6.33 -5.16
C VAL A 20 4.15 6.97 -5.79
N ALA A 21 4.32 6.84 -7.10
CA ALA A 21 5.46 7.40 -7.82
C ALA A 21 5.49 8.94 -7.72
N GLU A 22 4.34 9.60 -7.76
CA GLU A 22 4.22 11.06 -7.59
C GLU A 22 4.54 11.50 -6.16
N SER A 23 4.16 10.73 -5.14
CA SER A 23 4.53 11.01 -3.75
C SER A 23 6.02 10.82 -3.51
N ILE A 24 6.65 9.80 -4.09
CA ILE A 24 8.10 9.57 -3.99
C ILE A 24 8.89 10.78 -4.51
N LYS A 25 8.46 11.40 -5.62
CA LYS A 25 9.12 12.58 -6.19
C LYS A 25 9.11 13.81 -5.27
N LYS A 26 8.21 13.86 -4.29
CA LYS A 26 8.06 14.96 -3.33
C LYS A 26 8.91 14.74 -2.07
N ILE A 27 9.44 13.53 -1.87
CA ILE A 27 10.23 13.17 -0.69
C ILE A 27 11.70 13.53 -0.91
N ASP A 28 12.29 14.17 0.09
CA ASP A 28 13.74 14.38 0.17
C ASP A 28 14.38 13.25 0.98
N PHE A 29 15.06 12.33 0.29
CA PHE A 29 15.74 11.18 0.89
C PHE A 29 17.07 11.52 1.59
N SER A 30 17.55 12.76 1.50
CA SER A 30 18.73 13.20 2.25
C SER A 30 18.42 13.52 3.72
N LEU A 31 17.13 13.63 4.07
CA LEU A 31 16.71 13.88 5.45
C LEU A 31 16.72 12.60 6.28
N ASP A 32 17.41 12.66 7.42
CA ASP A 32 17.48 11.57 8.37
C ASP A 32 16.17 11.37 9.15
N GLY A 33 16.06 10.18 9.76
CA GLY A 33 14.97 9.85 10.68
C GLY A 33 13.77 9.17 10.02
N PHE A 34 13.85 8.83 8.73
CA PHE A 34 12.77 8.17 8.00
C PHE A 34 12.97 6.67 7.70
N ASP A 35 14.16 6.12 7.96
CA ASP A 35 14.53 4.72 7.60
C ASP A 35 13.54 3.68 8.11
N THR A 36 13.05 3.86 9.34
CA THR A 36 12.12 2.91 9.96
C THR A 36 10.78 2.84 9.20
N TYR A 37 10.32 3.98 8.68
CA TYR A 37 9.08 4.07 7.93
C TYR A 37 9.24 3.48 6.52
N ILE A 38 10.36 3.78 5.86
CA ILE A 38 10.72 3.17 4.58
C ILE A 38 10.75 1.64 4.70
N LYS A 39 11.34 1.11 5.77
CA LYS A 39 11.34 -0.34 6.04
C LYS A 39 9.94 -0.91 6.30
N LEU A 40 9.05 -0.17 6.96
CA LEU A 40 7.67 -0.60 7.17
C LEU A 40 6.88 -0.63 5.87
N MET A 41 6.97 0.42 5.06
CA MET A 41 6.35 0.47 3.73
C MET A 41 6.86 -0.63 2.82
N GLY A 42 8.18 -0.92 2.84
CA GLY A 42 8.74 -2.03 2.07
C GLY A 42 8.12 -3.38 2.42
N LYS A 43 7.78 -3.61 3.71
CA LYS A 43 7.05 -4.81 4.13
C LYS A 43 5.61 -4.81 3.66
N MET A 44 4.93 -3.66 3.67
CA MET A 44 3.56 -3.54 3.13
C MET A 44 3.57 -3.89 1.64
N LEU A 45 4.50 -3.32 0.88
CA LEU A 45 4.63 -3.57 -0.56
C LEU A 45 4.82 -5.06 -0.88
N VAL A 46 5.66 -5.77 -0.12
CA VAL A 46 5.84 -7.22 -0.29
C VAL A 46 4.56 -8.01 -0.06
N HIS A 47 3.75 -7.62 0.94
CA HIS A 47 2.46 -8.27 1.19
C HIS A 47 1.45 -7.97 0.09
N THR A 48 1.31 -6.71 -0.30
CA THR A 48 0.39 -6.26 -1.35
C THR A 48 0.75 -6.85 -2.72
N ASP A 49 2.04 -6.97 -3.07
CA ASP A 49 2.49 -7.65 -4.29
C ASP A 49 2.05 -9.13 -4.31
N GLY A 50 2.16 -9.81 -3.17
CA GLY A 50 1.66 -11.18 -3.01
C GLY A 50 0.14 -11.28 -3.17
N MET A 51 -0.62 -10.32 -2.61
CA MET A 51 -2.07 -10.24 -2.76
C MET A 51 -2.48 -10.08 -4.22
N LEU A 52 -1.87 -9.15 -4.95
CA LEU A 52 -2.14 -8.93 -6.38
C LEU A 52 -1.88 -10.20 -7.21
N LYS A 53 -0.73 -10.85 -7.00
CA LYS A 53 -0.41 -12.10 -7.70
C LYS A 53 -1.46 -13.17 -7.42
N ASN A 54 -1.80 -13.39 -6.15
CA ASN A 54 -2.80 -14.38 -5.77
C ASN A 54 -4.18 -14.07 -6.37
N ALA A 55 -4.61 -12.81 -6.38
CA ALA A 55 -5.89 -12.40 -6.95
C ALA A 55 -5.96 -12.64 -8.47
N VAL A 56 -4.89 -12.30 -9.19
CA VAL A 56 -4.79 -12.56 -10.65
C VAL A 56 -4.84 -14.07 -10.94
N PHE A 57 -4.14 -14.88 -10.14
CA PHE A 57 -4.15 -16.34 -10.31
C PHE A 57 -5.46 -16.99 -9.86
N SER A 58 -6.16 -16.45 -8.87
CA SER A 58 -7.45 -17.00 -8.43
C SER A 58 -8.52 -16.84 -9.51
N VAL A 59 -8.55 -15.70 -10.21
CA VAL A 59 -9.50 -15.46 -11.32
C VAL A 59 -9.19 -16.33 -12.54
N SER A 60 -7.91 -16.49 -12.88
CA SER A 60 -7.49 -17.26 -14.07
C SER A 60 -7.50 -18.79 -13.87
N GLY A 61 -7.35 -19.28 -12.64
CA GLY A 61 -7.26 -20.71 -12.30
C GLY A 61 -8.35 -21.24 -11.36
N SER A 62 -9.34 -20.41 -10.98
CA SER A 62 -10.42 -20.74 -10.03
C SER A 62 -9.94 -21.35 -8.71
N SER A 63 -8.79 -20.89 -8.20
CA SER A 63 -8.23 -21.37 -6.93
C SER A 63 -8.81 -20.61 -5.74
N ASN A 64 -9.85 -21.19 -5.12
CA ASN A 64 -10.48 -20.64 -3.91
C ASN A 64 -9.47 -20.39 -2.77
N GLN A 65 -8.37 -21.15 -2.70
CA GLN A 65 -7.34 -20.97 -1.68
C GLN A 65 -6.56 -19.66 -1.87
N MET A 66 -6.25 -19.30 -3.12
CA MET A 66 -5.53 -18.05 -3.41
C MET A 66 -6.39 -16.83 -3.10
N ALA A 67 -7.67 -16.88 -3.47
CA ALA A 67 -8.64 -15.84 -3.13
C ALA A 67 -8.77 -15.67 -1.61
N TYR A 68 -8.95 -16.79 -0.88
CA TYR A 68 -9.04 -16.78 0.57
C TYR A 68 -7.78 -16.21 1.25
N ASN A 69 -6.59 -16.58 0.75
CA ASN A 69 -5.33 -16.04 1.27
C ASN A 69 -5.19 -14.53 1.02
N THR A 70 -5.69 -14.02 -0.11
CA THR A 70 -5.72 -12.58 -0.39
C THR A 70 -6.61 -11.85 0.61
N ILE A 71 -7.84 -12.32 0.81
CA ILE A 71 -8.81 -11.72 1.76
C ILE A 71 -8.25 -11.73 3.19
N LEU A 72 -7.59 -12.81 3.61
CA LEU A 72 -6.98 -12.87 4.94
C LEU A 72 -5.78 -11.91 5.11
N MET A 73 -5.02 -11.66 4.04
CA MET A 73 -3.83 -10.81 4.11
C MET A 73 -4.19 -9.33 4.17
N ASP A 74 -5.35 -8.94 3.64
CA ASP A 74 -5.86 -7.58 3.62
C ASP A 74 -5.88 -6.96 5.03
N ASP A 75 -6.51 -7.69 5.95
CA ASP A 75 -6.65 -7.42 7.37
C ASP A 75 -5.31 -7.22 8.11
N LYS A 76 -4.20 -7.68 7.52
CA LYS A 76 -2.82 -7.49 7.99
C LYS A 76 -2.20 -6.22 7.38
N VAL A 77 -2.33 -6.00 6.07
CA VAL A 77 -1.84 -4.78 5.39
C VAL A 77 -2.47 -3.54 5.98
N ASP A 78 -3.76 -3.64 6.22
CA ASP A 78 -4.64 -2.65 6.83
C ASP A 78 -4.19 -2.27 8.27
N LYS A 79 -3.78 -3.26 9.07
CA LYS A 79 -3.12 -3.00 10.38
C LYS A 79 -1.72 -2.38 10.24
N MET A 80 -1.01 -2.66 9.14
CA MET A 80 0.32 -2.08 8.91
C MET A 80 0.24 -0.62 8.50
N GLU A 81 -0.78 -0.23 7.72
CA GLU A 81 -1.09 1.16 7.38
C GLU A 81 -1.37 1.98 8.65
N ARG A 82 -2.32 1.54 9.50
CA ARG A 82 -2.63 2.22 10.76
C ARG A 82 -1.42 2.33 11.70
N LYS A 83 -0.57 1.31 11.69
CA LYS A 83 0.69 1.32 12.44
C LYS A 83 1.68 2.33 11.88
N MET A 84 1.70 2.52 10.57
CA MET A 84 2.56 3.47 9.86
C MET A 84 2.14 4.91 10.20
N GLU A 85 0.84 5.22 10.11
CA GLU A 85 0.25 6.50 10.53
C GLU A 85 0.62 6.82 11.98
N ARG A 86 0.33 5.90 12.92
CA ARG A 86 0.62 6.10 14.34
C ARG A 86 2.11 6.35 14.60
N LYS A 87 2.99 5.58 13.97
CA LYS A 87 4.44 5.73 14.17
C LYS A 87 4.97 7.06 13.62
N LEU A 88 4.42 7.58 12.52
CA LEU A 88 4.76 8.92 12.04
C LEU A 88 4.35 9.97 13.08
N ALA A 89 3.11 9.91 13.57
CA ALA A 89 2.64 10.86 14.58
C ALA A 89 3.51 10.83 15.85
N GLU A 90 3.73 9.65 16.42
CA GLU A 90 4.57 9.44 17.62
C GLU A 90 6.03 9.88 17.39
N GLY A 91 6.58 9.65 16.20
CA GLY A 91 7.98 9.93 15.89
C GLY A 91 8.32 11.41 15.68
N PHE A 92 7.30 12.25 15.44
CA PHE A 92 7.46 13.68 15.11
C PHE A 92 6.64 14.64 15.99
N GLN A 93 5.78 14.16 16.91
CA GLN A 93 4.90 15.00 17.76
C GLN A 93 5.60 16.14 18.54
N GLU A 94 6.85 15.95 18.98
CA GLU A 94 7.59 16.92 19.80
C GLU A 94 8.78 17.55 19.06
N LYS A 95 8.89 17.35 17.75
CA LYS A 95 10.02 17.83 16.96
C LYS A 95 9.69 19.15 16.27
N VAL A 96 10.66 20.06 16.26
CA VAL A 96 10.64 21.20 15.33
C VAL A 96 10.89 20.66 13.93
N THR A 97 9.83 20.51 13.14
CA THR A 97 9.88 20.01 11.76
C THR A 97 10.09 21.13 10.76
N SER A 98 11.09 20.98 9.89
CA SER A 98 11.23 21.84 8.71
C SER A 98 10.06 21.62 7.74
N TYR A 99 9.86 22.57 6.82
CA TYR A 99 8.84 22.43 5.77
C TYR A 99 9.01 21.12 4.98
N GLN A 100 10.24 20.79 4.58
CA GLN A 100 10.52 19.55 3.83
C GLN A 100 10.26 18.29 4.67
N MET A 101 10.52 18.32 5.99
CA MET A 101 10.15 17.20 6.86
C MET A 101 8.64 16.97 6.90
N LEU A 102 7.83 18.02 6.94
CA LEU A 102 6.36 17.89 6.88
C LEU A 102 5.91 17.28 5.55
N ILE A 103 6.50 17.72 4.44
CA ILE A 103 6.24 17.14 3.11
C ILE A 103 6.62 15.65 3.09
N ASN A 104 7.76 15.26 3.67
CA ASN A 104 8.15 13.85 3.76
C ASN A 104 7.14 13.05 4.60
N ILE A 105 6.73 13.54 5.78
CA ILE A 105 5.76 12.86 6.65
C ILE A 105 4.45 12.60 5.91
N VAL A 106 3.89 13.63 5.26
CA VAL A 106 2.63 13.52 4.52
C VAL A 106 2.76 12.54 3.37
N ASN A 107 3.84 12.62 2.57
CA ASN A 107 3.99 11.74 1.41
C ASN A 107 4.28 10.29 1.80
N LEU A 108 5.00 10.04 2.90
CA LEU A 108 5.17 8.69 3.43
C LEU A 108 3.85 8.09 3.91
N ASN A 109 3.01 8.90 4.55
CA ASN A 109 1.66 8.45 4.95
C ASN A 109 0.80 8.14 3.72
N ASN A 110 0.81 9.02 2.71
CA ASN A 110 0.08 8.82 1.47
C ASN A 110 0.52 7.55 0.75
N ILE A 111 1.82 7.26 0.68
CA ILE A 111 2.33 6.03 0.07
C ILE A 111 1.81 4.80 0.81
N ALA A 112 1.84 4.80 2.15
CA ALA A 112 1.31 3.69 2.94
C ALA A 112 -0.19 3.46 2.67
N TYR A 113 -0.97 4.54 2.63
CA TYR A 113 -2.38 4.52 2.25
C TYR A 113 -2.59 3.95 0.85
N TYR A 114 -1.85 4.43 -0.17
CA TYR A 114 -2.00 3.91 -1.54
C TYR A 114 -1.63 2.43 -1.66
N ILE A 115 -0.64 1.94 -0.90
CA ILE A 115 -0.29 0.51 -0.86
C ILE A 115 -1.42 -0.33 -0.26
N GLU A 116 -2.10 0.16 0.77
CA GLU A 116 -3.28 -0.49 1.34
C GLU A 116 -4.43 -0.52 0.32
N ARG A 117 -4.71 0.59 -0.37
CA ARG A 117 -5.75 0.65 -1.41
C ARG A 117 -5.48 -0.28 -2.59
N ILE A 118 -4.22 -0.57 -2.90
CA ILE A 118 -3.86 -1.61 -3.88
C ILE A 118 -4.23 -2.99 -3.35
N GLY A 119 -4.06 -3.24 -2.05
CA GLY A 119 -4.55 -4.42 -1.34
C GLY A 119 -6.06 -4.59 -1.48
N ASP A 120 -6.83 -3.53 -1.22
CA ASP A 120 -8.28 -3.54 -1.42
C ASP A 120 -8.67 -3.92 -2.86
N LYS A 121 -7.98 -3.36 -3.87
CA LYS A 121 -8.25 -3.73 -5.27
C LYS A 121 -7.93 -5.21 -5.53
N ALA A 122 -6.93 -5.78 -4.86
CA ALA A 122 -6.64 -7.20 -4.96
C ALA A 122 -7.75 -8.05 -4.32
N VAL A 123 -8.39 -7.58 -3.24
CA VAL A 123 -9.57 -8.22 -2.65
C VAL A 123 -10.76 -8.18 -3.61
N ASP A 124 -11.07 -7.01 -4.20
CA ASP A 124 -12.14 -6.89 -5.20
C ASP A 124 -11.97 -7.91 -6.33
N MET A 125 -10.73 -8.12 -6.80
CA MET A 125 -10.40 -9.12 -7.82
C MET A 125 -10.56 -10.57 -7.31
N ALA A 126 -10.19 -10.85 -6.06
CA ALA A 126 -10.28 -12.18 -5.47
C ALA A 126 -11.74 -12.62 -5.20
N GLU A 127 -12.65 -11.67 -5.00
CA GLU A 127 -14.08 -11.91 -4.77
C GLU A 127 -14.93 -12.02 -6.05
N SER A 128 -14.37 -11.62 -7.20
CA SER A 128 -15.03 -11.60 -8.52
C SER A 128 -15.09 -12.96 -9.21
#